data_AF-A0A7X4WSY8-F1
#
_entry.id   AF-A0A7X4WSY8-F1
#
_cell.length_a   1.000
_cell.length_b   1.000
_cell.length_c   1.000
_cell.angle_alpha   90.00
_cell.angle_beta   90.00
_cell.angle_gamma   90.00
#
_symmetry.space_group_name_H-M   'P 1'
#
loop_
_entity.id
_entity.type
_entity.pdbx_description
1 polymer ?
#
loop_
_entity_poly.entity_id
_entity_poly.type
_entity_poly.pdbx_seq_one_letter_code
_entity_poly.pdbx_strand_id
1 'polypeptide(L)'
;MEQSPLVIKLGGAVLSCTDTLEKVFGAINAYQAKANRPLVLVHGGGYLVDDLMKQLNLPTVKKQGLRVTPADQIGVIAGALAGTANKMLQGQAIKSGVKAVGLSLADGGLCQVTELDPELGAVGKAAPGDSHLVSGIIAAGYLPIVSSIGLTADGELMNVNADQAAVAVAAALDAELVLLSDVSGVLDGKGHLIASLSEPQADALIQQAVITDGMIVKVKAAFEAAKGLGRAVEIAGWRYPEQLVNLFDGEQIGTRFVL
;
A
#
# COMPACT_ATOMS: atom_id res chain seq x y z
N MET A 1 -23.12 -13.03 3.49
CA MET A 1 -22.62 -11.67 3.75
C MET A 1 -21.53 -11.43 2.74
N GLU A 2 -21.67 -10.44 1.86
CA GLU A 2 -20.55 -10.06 0.99
C GLU A 2 -19.40 -9.58 1.87
N GLN A 3 -18.20 -10.13 1.65
CA GLN A 3 -17.01 -9.71 2.38
C GLN A 3 -16.61 -8.30 1.93
N SER A 4 -16.28 -7.42 2.88
CA SER A 4 -15.78 -6.07 2.58
C SER A 4 -14.56 -6.13 1.66
N PRO A 5 -14.38 -5.18 0.73
CA PRO A 5 -13.18 -5.12 -0.10
C PRO A 5 -11.90 -5.18 0.72
N LEU A 6 -10.82 -5.68 0.12
CA LEU A 6 -9.48 -5.68 0.72
C LEU A 6 -8.54 -4.80 -0.09
N VAL A 7 -8.06 -3.73 0.54
CA VAL A 7 -6.93 -2.96 0.04
C VAL A 7 -5.63 -3.59 0.54
N ILE A 8 -4.75 -3.94 -0.38
CA ILE A 8 -3.45 -4.55 -0.11
C ILE A 8 -2.38 -3.55 -0.52
N LYS A 9 -1.68 -2.98 0.47
CA LYS A 9 -0.53 -2.13 0.20
C LYS A 9 0.70 -2.99 -0.01
N LEU A 10 1.34 -2.87 -1.17
CA LEU A 10 2.59 -3.56 -1.47
C LEU A 10 3.80 -2.76 -0.97
N GLY A 11 4.60 -3.37 -0.08
CA GLY A 11 5.87 -2.81 0.38
C GLY A 11 6.96 -2.77 -0.69
N GLY A 12 7.94 -1.87 -0.53
CA GLY A 12 9.00 -1.64 -1.53
C GLY A 12 9.86 -2.87 -1.87
N ALA A 13 10.11 -3.76 -0.90
CA ALA A 13 10.90 -4.98 -1.12
C ALA A 13 10.21 -5.98 -2.07
N VAL A 14 8.87 -6.01 -2.08
CA VAL A 14 8.08 -6.84 -3.00
C VAL A 14 8.31 -6.40 -4.44
N LEU A 15 8.27 -5.08 -4.66
CA LEU A 15 8.35 -4.49 -5.98
C LEU A 15 9.69 -4.75 -6.67
N SER A 16 10.77 -4.89 -5.90
CA SER A 16 12.11 -5.17 -6.43
C SER A 16 12.37 -6.64 -6.80
N CYS A 17 11.45 -7.57 -6.49
CA CYS A 17 11.68 -9.00 -6.69
C CYS A 17 10.59 -9.62 -7.57
N THR A 18 10.94 -9.91 -8.83
CA THR A 18 10.02 -10.52 -9.81
C THR A 18 9.47 -11.86 -9.33
N ASP A 19 10.30 -12.73 -8.76
CA ASP A 19 9.86 -14.04 -8.25
C ASP A 19 8.82 -13.91 -7.13
N THR A 20 8.92 -12.83 -6.35
CA THR A 20 7.95 -12.52 -5.30
C THR A 20 6.63 -12.03 -5.90
N LEU A 21 6.69 -11.14 -6.89
CA LEU A 21 5.50 -10.65 -7.58
C LEU A 21 4.75 -11.78 -8.28
N GLU A 22 5.46 -12.71 -8.92
CA GLU A 22 4.85 -13.88 -9.57
C GLU A 22 4.06 -14.74 -8.57
N LYS A 23 4.60 -14.92 -7.36
CA LYS A 23 3.90 -15.63 -6.27
C LYS A 23 2.66 -14.88 -5.78
N VAL A 24 2.77 -13.56 -5.56
CA VAL A 24 1.64 -12.73 -5.10
C VAL A 24 0.51 -12.73 -6.12
N PHE A 25 0.81 -12.48 -7.40
CA PHE A 25 -0.21 -12.48 -8.45
C PHE A 25 -0.72 -13.88 -8.77
N GLY A 26 0.10 -14.92 -8.63
CA GLY A 26 -0.35 -16.32 -8.70
C GLY A 26 -1.37 -16.64 -7.60
N ALA A 27 -1.15 -16.19 -6.37
CA ALA A 27 -2.11 -16.34 -5.28
C ALA A 27 -3.40 -15.55 -5.53
N ILE A 28 -3.31 -14.33 -6.09
CA ILE A 28 -4.49 -13.54 -6.48
C ILE A 28 -5.31 -14.26 -7.55
N ASN A 29 -4.66 -14.79 -8.59
CA ASN A 29 -5.34 -15.55 -9.64
C ASN A 29 -6.04 -16.81 -9.07
N ALA A 30 -5.34 -17.54 -8.20
CA ALA A 30 -5.90 -18.73 -7.55
C ALA A 30 -7.09 -18.39 -6.63
N TYR A 31 -7.06 -17.23 -5.97
CA TYR A 31 -8.13 -16.73 -5.13
C TYR A 31 -9.36 -16.32 -5.94
N GLN A 32 -9.16 -15.51 -7.00
CA GLN A 32 -10.25 -15.04 -7.89
C GLN A 32 -10.99 -16.20 -8.60
N ALA A 33 -10.37 -17.38 -8.70
CA ALA A 33 -11.02 -18.58 -9.22
C ALA A 33 -11.99 -19.26 -8.23
N LYS A 34 -11.93 -18.93 -6.93
CA LYS A 34 -12.66 -19.62 -5.85
C LYS A 34 -13.60 -18.72 -5.09
N ALA A 35 -13.29 -17.43 -4.98
CA ALA A 35 -14.00 -16.46 -4.17
C ALA A 35 -14.05 -15.09 -4.84
N ASN A 36 -14.98 -14.26 -4.38
CA ASN A 36 -15.34 -12.98 -5.03
C ASN A 36 -15.11 -11.76 -4.14
N ARG A 37 -14.31 -11.83 -3.07
CA ARG A 37 -13.99 -10.62 -2.31
C ARG A 37 -13.23 -9.66 -3.22
N PRO A 38 -13.67 -8.39 -3.33
CA PRO A 38 -12.94 -7.40 -4.09
C PRO A 38 -11.54 -7.18 -3.54
N LEU A 39 -10.53 -7.21 -4.41
CA LEU A 39 -9.14 -6.88 -4.07
C LEU A 39 -8.73 -5.61 -4.79
N VAL A 40 -7.97 -4.74 -4.11
CA VAL A 40 -7.37 -3.53 -4.68
C VAL A 40 -5.92 -3.45 -4.22
N LEU A 41 -4.99 -3.27 -5.14
CA LEU A 41 -3.58 -3.08 -4.80
C LEU A 41 -3.25 -1.59 -4.73
N VAL A 42 -2.52 -1.18 -3.69
CA VAL A 42 -1.90 0.15 -3.61
C VAL A 42 -0.39 -0.01 -3.52
N HIS A 43 0.36 0.77 -4.28
CA HIS A 43 1.81 0.65 -4.30
C HIS A 43 2.52 2.01 -4.24
N GLY A 44 3.69 1.99 -3.59
CA GLY A 44 4.72 3.01 -3.79
C GLY A 44 5.73 2.56 -4.84
N GLY A 45 6.95 3.05 -4.74
CA GLY A 45 8.03 2.64 -5.65
C GLY A 45 9.33 3.35 -5.33
N GLY A 46 9.61 3.53 -4.04
CA GLY A 46 10.71 4.37 -3.57
C GLY A 46 12.07 4.02 -4.20
N TYR A 47 12.35 2.73 -4.41
CA TYR A 47 13.60 2.29 -5.02
C TYR A 47 13.71 2.64 -6.52
N LEU A 48 12.61 2.57 -7.30
CA LEU A 48 12.60 2.98 -8.71
C LEU A 48 12.78 4.48 -8.85
N VAL A 49 12.16 5.25 -7.95
CA VAL A 49 12.38 6.69 -7.88
C VAL A 49 13.84 6.97 -7.51
N ASP A 50 14.38 6.34 -6.46
CA ASP A 50 15.77 6.53 -6.02
C ASP A 50 16.77 6.19 -7.14
N ASP A 51 16.54 5.12 -7.91
CA ASP A 51 17.38 4.72 -9.04
C ASP A 51 17.29 5.74 -10.20
N LEU A 52 16.08 6.14 -10.59
CA LEU A 52 15.90 7.13 -11.68
C LEU A 52 16.52 8.48 -11.33
N MET A 53 16.30 8.97 -10.09
CA MET A 53 16.87 10.24 -9.62
C MET A 53 18.39 10.19 -9.65
N LYS A 54 19.00 9.06 -9.25
CA LYS A 54 20.44 8.84 -9.33
C LYS A 54 20.95 8.86 -10.78
N GLN A 55 20.25 8.19 -11.71
CA GLN A 55 20.62 8.18 -13.13
C GLN A 55 20.56 9.57 -13.77
N LEU A 56 19.61 10.40 -13.33
CA LEU A 56 19.45 11.78 -13.79
C LEU A 56 20.33 12.79 -13.04
N ASN A 57 21.16 12.33 -12.09
CA ASN A 57 21.95 13.19 -11.20
C ASN A 57 21.11 14.23 -10.43
N LEU A 58 19.87 13.88 -10.07
CA LEU A 58 18.97 14.73 -9.28
C LEU A 58 19.07 14.38 -7.79
N PRO A 59 19.12 15.39 -6.90
CA PRO A 59 19.24 15.14 -5.47
C PRO A 59 17.96 14.51 -4.90
N THR A 60 18.14 13.59 -3.96
CA THR A 60 17.05 13.01 -3.16
C THR A 60 17.20 13.45 -1.72
N VAL A 61 16.18 14.15 -1.20
CA VAL A 61 16.12 14.57 0.21
C VAL A 61 14.90 13.91 0.87
N LYS A 62 15.09 13.36 2.07
CA LYS A 62 14.01 12.80 2.89
C LYS A 62 13.91 13.58 4.20
N LYS A 63 12.71 14.07 4.53
CA LYS A 63 12.37 14.74 5.80
C LYS A 63 11.28 13.92 6.47
N GLN A 64 11.55 13.40 7.67
CA GLN A 64 10.58 12.60 8.46
C GLN A 64 9.97 11.42 7.68
N GLY A 65 10.77 10.75 6.85
CA GLY A 65 10.32 9.60 6.04
C GLY A 65 9.59 9.97 4.74
N LEU A 66 9.30 11.26 4.51
CA LEU A 66 8.74 11.76 3.26
C LEU A 66 9.84 12.24 2.32
N ARG A 67 9.69 11.98 1.02
CA ARG A 67 10.59 12.53 -0.01
C ARG A 67 10.18 13.97 -0.27
N VAL A 68 11.08 14.91 0.01
CA VAL A 68 10.92 16.30 -0.46
C VAL A 68 10.83 16.25 -1.98
N THR A 69 9.76 16.81 -2.54
CA THR A 69 9.42 16.68 -3.95
C THR A 69 9.31 18.07 -4.58
N PRO A 70 10.43 18.66 -5.04
CA PRO A 70 10.41 19.92 -5.76
C PRO A 70 9.48 19.90 -6.98
N ALA A 71 8.93 21.07 -7.34
CA ALA A 71 7.98 21.21 -8.45
C ALA A 71 8.58 20.83 -9.82
N ASP A 72 9.90 20.95 -9.99
CA ASP A 72 10.60 20.51 -11.20
C ASP A 72 10.85 18.99 -11.25
N GLN A 73 10.73 18.28 -10.12
CA GLN A 73 10.97 16.84 -10.01
C GLN A 73 9.68 16.01 -10.01
N ILE A 74 8.52 16.60 -9.71
CA ILE A 74 7.27 15.85 -9.57
C ILE A 74 6.89 15.08 -10.85
N GLY A 75 7.14 15.63 -12.04
CA GLY A 75 6.88 14.94 -13.30
C GLY A 75 7.72 13.67 -13.47
N VAL A 76 8.99 13.71 -13.06
CA VAL A 76 9.90 12.55 -13.08
C VAL A 76 9.44 11.48 -12.08
N ILE A 77 9.08 11.91 -10.87
CA ILE A 77 8.60 11.02 -9.81
C ILE A 77 7.26 10.37 -10.21
N ALA A 78 6.34 11.13 -10.78
CA ALA A 78 5.08 10.63 -11.31
C ALA A 78 5.30 9.61 -12.43
N GLY A 79 6.21 9.88 -13.36
CA GLY A 79 6.60 8.93 -14.41
C GLY A 79 7.15 7.62 -13.84
N ALA A 80 8.00 7.67 -12.80
CA ALA A 80 8.52 6.47 -12.16
C ALA A 80 7.45 5.67 -11.40
N LEU A 81 6.54 6.34 -10.69
CA LEU A 81 5.52 5.69 -9.86
C LEU A 81 4.27 5.29 -10.66
N ALA A 82 3.56 6.26 -11.24
CA ALA A 82 2.32 6.03 -11.99
C ALA A 82 2.56 5.45 -13.39
N GLY A 83 3.75 5.66 -13.96
CA GLY A 83 4.19 5.00 -15.18
C GLY A 83 4.88 3.67 -14.88
N THR A 84 6.19 3.69 -14.68
CA THR A 84 7.04 2.48 -14.68
C THR A 84 6.62 1.46 -13.61
N ALA A 85 6.55 1.86 -12.33
CA ALA A 85 6.22 0.94 -11.24
C ALA A 85 4.83 0.32 -11.41
N ASN A 86 3.83 1.15 -11.73
CA ASN A 86 2.46 0.72 -11.94
C ASN A 86 2.33 -0.27 -13.11
N LYS A 87 2.97 0.01 -14.24
CA LYS A 87 2.92 -0.87 -15.42
C LYS A 87 3.75 -2.13 -15.28
N MET A 88 4.84 -2.10 -14.51
CA MET A 88 5.56 -3.32 -14.13
C MET A 88 4.67 -4.27 -13.32
N LEU A 89 3.95 -3.74 -12.32
CA LEU A 89 2.98 -4.53 -11.55
C LEU A 89 1.84 -5.06 -12.42
N GLN A 90 1.27 -4.21 -13.27
CA GLN A 90 0.23 -4.62 -14.21
C GLN A 90 0.72 -5.72 -15.16
N GLY A 91 1.97 -5.62 -15.63
CA GLY A 91 2.61 -6.65 -16.46
C GLY A 91 2.76 -7.99 -15.74
N GLN A 92 3.16 -7.99 -14.46
CA GLN A 92 3.22 -9.22 -13.66
C GLN A 92 1.83 -9.81 -13.42
N ALA A 93 0.82 -8.99 -13.15
CA ALA A 93 -0.57 -9.43 -13.03
C ALA A 93 -1.03 -10.15 -14.31
N ILE A 94 -0.80 -9.55 -15.47
CA ILE A 94 -1.16 -10.13 -16.77
C ILE A 94 -0.41 -11.44 -17.01
N LYS A 95 0.89 -11.51 -16.71
CA LYS A 95 1.69 -12.74 -16.84
C LYS A 95 1.12 -13.89 -16.00
N SER A 96 0.58 -13.57 -14.82
CA SER A 96 -0.07 -14.53 -13.92
C SER A 96 -1.55 -14.80 -14.26
N GLY A 97 -2.07 -14.27 -15.36
CA GLY A 97 -3.47 -14.47 -15.80
C GLY A 97 -4.51 -13.56 -15.13
N VAL A 98 -4.07 -12.59 -14.33
CA VAL A 98 -4.95 -11.63 -13.66
C VAL A 98 -5.30 -10.48 -14.59
N LYS A 99 -6.60 -10.23 -14.77
CA LYS A 99 -7.08 -9.04 -15.48
C LYS A 99 -6.89 -7.82 -14.58
N ALA A 100 -5.96 -6.93 -14.92
CA ALA A 100 -5.62 -5.77 -14.08
C ALA A 100 -5.75 -4.44 -14.82
N VAL A 101 -6.15 -3.39 -14.09
CA VAL A 101 -6.19 -2.00 -14.55
C VAL A 101 -5.31 -1.16 -13.65
N GLY A 102 -4.33 -0.47 -14.24
CA GLY A 102 -3.44 0.43 -13.51
C GLY A 102 -4.02 1.85 -13.42
N LEU A 103 -4.07 2.38 -12.20
CA LEU A 103 -4.64 3.68 -11.84
C LEU A 103 -3.66 4.50 -10.96
N SER A 104 -4.03 5.74 -10.69
CA SER A 104 -3.48 6.67 -9.72
C SER A 104 -4.58 7.07 -8.73
N LEU A 105 -4.23 7.85 -7.70
CA LEU A 105 -5.20 8.38 -6.74
C LEU A 105 -6.19 9.37 -7.37
N ALA A 106 -5.83 9.95 -8.52
CA ALA A 106 -6.65 10.95 -9.20
C ALA A 106 -7.75 10.34 -10.09
N ASP A 107 -7.59 9.09 -10.54
CA ASP A 107 -8.47 8.51 -11.54
C ASP A 107 -9.89 8.34 -11.02
N GLY A 108 -10.86 8.95 -11.70
CA GLY A 108 -12.27 8.93 -11.32
C GLY A 108 -12.60 9.68 -10.03
N GLY A 109 -11.66 10.47 -9.49
CA GLY A 109 -11.84 11.16 -8.22
C GLY A 109 -11.70 10.25 -7.00
N LEU A 110 -11.01 9.10 -7.13
CA LEU A 110 -10.83 8.08 -6.08
C LEU A 110 -10.37 8.68 -4.75
N CYS A 111 -9.42 9.62 -4.79
CA CYS A 111 -8.97 10.35 -3.63
C CYS A 111 -8.88 11.85 -3.93
N GLN A 112 -9.17 12.66 -2.91
CA GLN A 112 -8.88 14.08 -2.92
C GLN A 112 -7.47 14.28 -2.39
N VAL A 113 -6.63 15.06 -3.08
CA VAL A 113 -5.27 15.35 -2.64
C VAL A 113 -5.08 16.85 -2.46
N THR A 114 -4.50 17.24 -1.33
CA THR A 114 -4.07 18.62 -1.06
C THR A 114 -2.57 18.65 -0.82
N GLU A 115 -1.94 19.81 -0.95
CA GLU A 115 -0.56 19.99 -0.49
C GLU A 115 -0.48 19.67 1.01
N LEU A 116 0.55 18.92 1.41
CA LEU A 116 0.77 18.54 2.81
C LEU A 116 1.51 19.63 3.59
N ASP A 117 2.59 20.15 3.00
CA ASP A 117 3.48 21.14 3.60
C ASP A 117 4.26 21.84 2.47
N PRO A 118 4.17 23.17 2.33
CA PRO A 118 4.93 23.93 1.33
C PRO A 118 6.44 23.67 1.37
N GLU A 119 7.02 23.38 2.54
CA GLU A 119 8.46 23.07 2.67
C GLU A 119 8.85 21.73 2.02
N LEU A 120 7.88 20.84 1.81
CA LEU A 120 8.10 19.55 1.16
C LEU A 120 7.92 19.62 -0.37
N GLY A 121 7.43 20.75 -0.90
CA GLY A 121 7.08 20.91 -2.31
C GLY A 121 5.79 20.16 -2.67
N ALA A 122 5.78 19.52 -3.84
CA ALA A 122 4.67 18.72 -4.38
C ALA A 122 4.49 17.38 -3.65
N VAL A 123 4.40 17.42 -2.33
CA VAL A 123 4.03 16.29 -1.46
C VAL A 123 2.58 16.46 -1.03
N GLY A 124 1.78 15.44 -1.27
CA GLY A 124 0.34 15.48 -1.05
C GLY A 124 -0.11 14.75 0.20
N LYS A 125 -1.23 15.22 0.76
CA LYS A 125 -2.06 14.52 1.73
C LYS A 125 -3.31 14.00 1.03
N ALA A 126 -3.55 12.69 1.08
CA ALA A 126 -4.74 12.07 0.50
C ALA A 126 -5.88 11.97 1.51
N ALA A 127 -7.10 12.15 1.01
CA ALA A 127 -8.37 11.93 1.69
C ALA A 127 -9.30 11.09 0.79
N PRO A 128 -10.24 10.33 1.36
CA PRO A 128 -11.18 9.53 0.56
C PRO A 128 -11.99 10.42 -0.39
N GLY A 129 -12.18 9.95 -1.62
CA GLY A 129 -12.99 10.58 -2.65
C GLY A 129 -14.16 9.69 -3.08
N ASP A 130 -14.37 9.58 -4.39
CA ASP A 130 -15.45 8.80 -5.01
C ASP A 130 -14.94 7.43 -5.50
N SER A 131 -15.49 6.35 -4.94
CA SER A 131 -15.16 4.99 -5.33
C SER A 131 -15.88 4.49 -6.58
N HIS A 132 -16.81 5.25 -7.18
CA HIS A 132 -17.68 4.77 -8.26
C HIS A 132 -16.92 4.13 -9.43
N LEU A 133 -15.86 4.78 -9.92
CA LEU A 133 -15.03 4.24 -11.00
C LEU A 133 -14.39 2.91 -10.60
N VAL A 134 -13.76 2.86 -9.42
CA VAL A 134 -13.04 1.67 -8.94
C VAL A 134 -14.01 0.52 -8.68
N SER A 135 -15.17 0.79 -8.10
CA SER A 135 -16.23 -0.20 -7.92
C SER A 135 -16.75 -0.74 -9.25
N GLY A 136 -16.87 0.10 -10.28
CA GLY A 136 -17.20 -0.34 -11.64
C GLY A 136 -16.13 -1.26 -12.26
N ILE A 137 -14.84 -0.93 -12.07
CA ILE A 137 -13.70 -1.76 -12.52
C ILE A 137 -13.71 -3.12 -11.83
N ILE A 138 -13.93 -3.14 -10.51
CA ILE A 138 -14.07 -4.36 -9.71
C ILE A 138 -15.25 -5.20 -10.21
N ALA A 139 -16.42 -4.60 -10.41
CA ALA A 139 -17.62 -5.29 -10.88
C ALA A 139 -17.44 -5.89 -12.29
N ALA A 140 -16.59 -5.28 -13.12
CA ALA A 140 -16.21 -5.82 -14.42
C ALA A 140 -15.16 -6.96 -14.35
N GLY A 141 -14.73 -7.36 -13.14
CA GLY A 141 -13.82 -8.48 -12.90
C GLY A 141 -12.33 -8.14 -13.09
N TYR A 142 -11.97 -6.86 -12.94
CA TYR A 142 -10.58 -6.41 -12.99
C TYR A 142 -10.03 -6.15 -11.59
N LEU A 143 -8.74 -6.40 -11.40
CA LEU A 143 -7.94 -5.99 -10.25
C LEU A 143 -7.43 -4.55 -10.45
N PRO A 144 -7.88 -3.57 -9.65
CA PRO A 144 -7.31 -2.22 -9.67
C PRO A 144 -5.92 -2.22 -9.01
N ILE A 145 -4.95 -1.59 -9.66
CA ILE A 145 -3.58 -1.38 -9.15
C ILE A 145 -3.31 0.12 -9.12
N VAL A 146 -3.34 0.71 -7.91
CA VAL A 146 -3.32 2.15 -7.68
C VAL A 146 -1.93 2.60 -7.24
N SER A 147 -1.34 3.53 -7.99
CA SER A 147 -0.09 4.20 -7.63
C SER A 147 -0.34 5.36 -6.64
N SER A 148 0.66 5.68 -5.81
CA SER A 148 0.56 6.75 -4.80
C SER A 148 0.82 8.17 -5.35
N ILE A 149 0.38 8.45 -6.58
CA ILE A 149 0.38 9.78 -7.21
C ILE A 149 -1.06 10.28 -7.26
N GLY A 150 -1.28 11.54 -6.93
CA GLY A 150 -2.59 12.19 -7.05
C GLY A 150 -2.51 13.57 -7.69
N LEU A 151 -3.68 14.20 -7.83
CA LEU A 151 -3.84 15.55 -8.33
C LEU A 151 -4.58 16.41 -7.31
N THR A 152 -4.19 17.67 -7.18
CA THR A 152 -5.00 18.66 -6.46
C THR A 152 -6.25 19.04 -7.24
N ALA A 153 -7.17 19.78 -6.61
CA ALA A 153 -8.35 20.33 -7.28
C ALA A 153 -8.00 21.25 -8.47
N ASP A 154 -6.83 21.87 -8.45
CA ASP A 154 -6.31 22.72 -9.53
C ASP A 154 -5.56 21.94 -10.61
N GLY A 155 -5.41 20.61 -10.45
CA GLY A 155 -4.74 19.73 -11.41
C GLY A 155 -3.23 19.61 -11.21
N GLU A 156 -2.70 19.99 -10.05
CA GLU A 156 -1.27 19.89 -9.74
C GLU A 156 -0.90 18.48 -9.25
N LEU A 157 0.19 17.91 -9.79
CA LEU A 157 0.68 16.60 -9.39
C LEU A 157 1.20 16.61 -7.95
N MET A 158 0.90 15.55 -7.20
CA MET A 158 1.33 15.38 -5.82
C MET A 158 1.85 13.97 -5.56
N ASN A 159 3.02 13.88 -4.92
CA ASN A 159 3.60 12.64 -4.44
C ASN A 159 3.06 12.33 -3.03
N VAL A 160 2.30 11.24 -2.89
CA VAL A 160 1.66 10.85 -1.62
C VAL A 160 2.40 9.67 -1.01
N ASN A 161 2.52 9.65 0.32
CA ASN A 161 3.01 8.47 1.04
C ASN A 161 2.11 7.25 0.75
N ALA A 162 2.69 6.12 0.36
CA ALA A 162 1.92 4.95 -0.08
C ALA A 162 1.05 4.31 1.02
N ASP A 163 1.42 4.42 2.30
CA ASP A 163 0.58 3.93 3.41
C ASP A 163 -0.62 4.86 3.61
N GLN A 164 -0.41 6.18 3.56
CA GLN A 164 -1.51 7.17 3.61
C GLN A 164 -2.43 7.06 2.39
N ALA A 165 -1.87 6.82 1.21
CA ALA A 165 -2.62 6.53 -0.01
C ALA A 165 -3.50 5.28 0.18
N ALA A 166 -2.95 4.20 0.75
CA ALA A 166 -3.71 2.98 1.00
C ALA A 166 -4.84 3.19 2.01
N VAL A 167 -4.62 4.02 3.04
CA VAL A 167 -5.68 4.43 3.98
C VAL A 167 -6.78 5.20 3.26
N ALA A 168 -6.44 6.20 2.44
CA ALA A 168 -7.43 7.00 1.70
C ALA A 168 -8.26 6.14 0.72
N VAL A 169 -7.60 5.23 0.01
CA VAL A 169 -8.27 4.28 -0.90
C VAL A 169 -9.17 3.31 -0.12
N ALA A 170 -8.69 2.77 1.01
CA ALA A 170 -9.48 1.87 1.85
C ALA A 170 -10.70 2.59 2.43
N ALA A 171 -10.55 3.84 2.88
CA ALA A 171 -11.64 4.65 3.37
C ALA A 171 -12.69 4.95 2.28
N ALA A 172 -12.25 5.27 1.05
CA ALA A 172 -13.16 5.55 -0.08
C ALA A 172 -13.98 4.31 -0.50
N LEU A 173 -13.43 3.11 -0.30
CA LEU A 173 -14.04 1.83 -0.67
C LEU A 173 -14.78 1.13 0.49
N ASP A 174 -14.79 1.72 1.69
CA ASP A 174 -15.22 1.04 2.92
C ASP A 174 -14.54 -0.34 3.12
N ALA A 175 -13.25 -0.40 2.79
CA ALA A 175 -12.47 -1.63 2.73
C ALA A 175 -11.74 -1.96 4.04
N GLU A 176 -11.31 -3.21 4.18
CA GLU A 176 -10.22 -3.57 5.09
C GLU A 176 -8.86 -3.23 4.46
N LEU A 177 -7.83 -3.07 5.29
CA LEU A 177 -6.50 -2.71 4.85
C LEU A 177 -5.44 -3.67 5.41
N VAL A 178 -4.62 -4.20 4.50
CA VAL A 178 -3.42 -4.97 4.84
C VAL A 178 -2.17 -4.26 4.31
N LEU A 179 -1.16 -4.11 5.17
CA LEU A 179 0.18 -3.66 4.82
C LEU A 179 1.07 -4.88 4.57
N LEU A 180 1.20 -5.26 3.30
CA LEU A 180 1.94 -6.46 2.92
C LEU A 180 3.45 -6.19 2.92
N SER A 181 4.18 -7.00 3.68
CA SER A 181 5.57 -6.73 4.07
C SER A 181 6.45 -7.97 3.99
N ASP A 182 7.75 -7.78 4.08
CA ASP A 182 8.77 -8.86 4.07
C ASP A 182 8.84 -9.64 5.41
N VAL A 183 7.95 -9.34 6.35
CA VAL A 183 7.84 -9.96 7.67
C VAL A 183 6.43 -10.53 7.83
N SER A 184 6.30 -11.68 8.49
CA SER A 184 4.98 -12.31 8.71
C SER A 184 4.08 -11.54 9.67
N GLY A 185 4.66 -10.70 10.53
CA GLY A 185 3.97 -9.90 11.54
C GLY A 185 4.92 -9.59 12.70
N VAL A 186 4.36 -9.23 13.85
CA VAL A 186 5.10 -8.99 15.08
C VAL A 186 5.26 -10.30 15.84
N LEU A 187 6.50 -10.62 16.24
CA LEU A 187 6.81 -11.80 17.04
C LEU A 187 6.97 -11.40 18.52
N ASP A 188 6.56 -12.30 19.42
CA ASP A 188 6.85 -12.17 20.85
C ASP A 188 8.32 -12.47 21.16
N GLY A 189 8.74 -12.29 22.42
CA GLY A 189 10.12 -12.58 22.85
C GLY A 189 10.52 -14.07 22.76
N LYS A 190 9.60 -14.95 22.37
CA LYS A 190 9.83 -16.39 22.13
C LYS A 190 9.79 -16.75 20.64
N GLY A 191 9.55 -15.77 19.75
CA GLY A 191 9.47 -15.97 18.30
C GLY A 191 8.10 -16.42 17.79
N HIS A 192 7.04 -16.38 18.61
CA HIS A 192 5.69 -16.69 18.15
C HIS A 192 4.99 -15.45 17.59
N LEU A 193 4.19 -15.65 16.54
CA LEU A 193 3.39 -14.56 15.95
C LEU A 193 2.34 -14.07 16.95
N ILE A 194 2.33 -12.75 17.18
CA ILE A 194 1.28 -12.09 17.93
C ILE A 194 0.12 -11.80 16.97
N ALA A 195 -1.03 -12.42 17.24
CA ALA A 195 -2.22 -12.24 16.40
C ALA A 195 -2.73 -10.80 16.43
N SER A 196 -2.79 -10.14 17.58
CA SER A 196 -3.31 -8.77 17.67
C SER A 196 -2.56 -7.92 18.68
N LEU A 197 -2.45 -6.63 18.39
CA LEU A 197 -1.85 -5.63 19.26
C LEU A 197 -2.74 -4.39 19.37
N SER A 198 -2.98 -3.96 20.61
CA SER A 198 -3.39 -2.58 20.91
C SER A 198 -2.17 -1.69 21.11
N GLU A 199 -2.34 -0.37 21.01
CA GLU A 199 -1.24 0.59 21.15
C GLU A 199 -0.52 0.46 22.52
N PRO A 200 -1.20 0.31 23.67
CA PRO A 200 -0.53 0.07 24.95
C PRO A 200 0.27 -1.24 24.99
N GLN A 201 -0.20 -2.30 24.33
CA GLN A 201 0.53 -3.58 24.26
C GLN A 201 1.79 -3.44 23.43
N ALA A 202 1.71 -2.75 22.29
CA ALA A 202 2.86 -2.49 21.44
C ALA A 202 3.90 -1.61 22.15
N ASP A 203 3.47 -0.55 22.84
CA ASP A 203 4.36 0.32 23.62
C ASP A 203 5.10 -0.46 24.72
N ALA A 204 4.42 -1.36 25.42
CA ALA A 204 5.05 -2.24 26.40
C ALA A 204 6.11 -3.15 25.76
N LEU A 205 5.81 -3.74 24.60
CA LEU A 205 6.76 -4.60 23.87
C LEU A 205 7.96 -3.82 23.29
N ILE A 206 7.77 -2.55 22.92
CA ILE A 206 8.86 -1.65 22.52
C ILE A 206 9.75 -1.33 23.72
N GLN A 207 9.16 -0.99 24.87
CA GLN A 207 9.92 -0.71 26.10
C GLN A 207 10.69 -1.94 26.61
N GLN A 208 10.14 -3.13 26.40
CA GLN A 208 10.78 -4.41 26.73
C GLN A 208 11.84 -4.84 25.70
N ALA A 209 12.09 -4.05 24.65
CA ALA A 209 12.98 -4.37 23.53
C ALA A 209 12.64 -5.70 22.80
N VAL A 210 11.36 -6.10 22.83
CA VAL A 210 10.85 -7.22 22.02
C VAL A 210 10.61 -6.76 20.59
N ILE A 211 10.07 -5.55 20.41
CA ILE A 211 9.90 -4.91 19.10
C ILE A 211 11.07 -3.95 18.90
N THR A 212 11.96 -4.24 17.94
CA THR A 212 13.17 -3.45 17.69
C THR A 212 13.25 -2.93 16.25
N ASP A 213 14.14 -1.96 16.04
CA ASP A 213 14.62 -1.49 14.74
C ASP A 213 13.47 -1.13 13.76
N GLY A 214 13.52 -1.71 12.55
CA GLY A 214 12.52 -1.48 11.51
C GLY A 214 11.11 -1.95 11.88
N MET A 215 10.95 -2.84 12.87
CA MET A 215 9.62 -3.25 13.31
C MET A 215 8.91 -2.12 14.08
N ILE A 216 9.64 -1.27 14.82
CA ILE A 216 9.06 -0.10 15.49
C ILE A 216 8.38 0.83 14.46
N VAL A 217 9.07 1.07 13.33
CA VAL A 217 8.54 1.91 12.25
C VAL A 217 7.27 1.30 11.64
N LYS A 218 7.27 -0.01 11.39
CA LYS A 218 6.11 -0.73 10.83
C LYS A 218 4.92 -0.73 11.77
N VAL A 219 5.14 -0.98 13.06
CA VAL A 219 4.11 -0.96 14.12
C VAL A 219 3.47 0.43 14.24
N LYS A 220 4.29 1.49 14.29
CA LYS A 220 3.78 2.87 14.31
C LYS A 220 2.97 3.21 13.07
N ALA A 221 3.47 2.86 11.88
CA ALA A 221 2.75 3.07 10.64
C ALA A 221 1.41 2.31 10.59
N ALA A 222 1.34 1.10 11.15
CA ALA A 222 0.09 0.35 11.21
C ALA A 222 -0.93 0.95 12.18
N PHE A 223 -0.51 1.47 13.35
CA PHE A 223 -1.42 2.21 14.22
C PHE A 223 -1.85 3.54 13.63
N GLU A 224 -0.96 4.28 12.97
CA GLU A 224 -1.32 5.50 12.25
C GLU A 224 -2.33 5.20 11.14
N ALA A 225 -2.15 4.11 10.40
CA ALA A 225 -3.09 3.66 9.38
C ALA A 225 -4.44 3.23 9.99
N ALA A 226 -4.42 2.48 11.09
CA ALA A 226 -5.65 2.07 11.79
C ALA A 226 -6.42 3.29 12.30
N LYS A 227 -5.73 4.28 12.89
CA LYS A 227 -6.33 5.53 13.35
C LYS A 227 -6.90 6.35 12.20
N GLY A 228 -6.17 6.44 11.10
CA GLY A 228 -6.60 7.13 9.89
C GLY A 228 -7.83 6.49 9.22
N LEU A 229 -7.92 5.16 9.26
CA LEU A 229 -9.04 4.40 8.67
C LEU A 229 -10.23 4.25 9.64
N GLY A 230 -10.01 4.43 10.95
CA GLY A 230 -11.03 4.21 11.98
C GLY A 230 -11.39 2.74 12.21
N ARG A 231 -10.55 1.80 11.77
CA ARG A 231 -10.70 0.34 11.98
C ARG A 231 -9.35 -0.35 12.04
N ALA A 232 -9.36 -1.63 12.39
CA ALA A 232 -8.13 -2.41 12.48
C ALA A 232 -7.41 -2.55 11.13
N VAL A 233 -6.07 -2.56 11.18
CA VAL A 233 -5.18 -2.79 10.03
C VAL A 233 -4.32 -4.01 10.31
N GLU A 234 -3.98 -4.79 9.30
CA GLU A 234 -3.14 -5.97 9.45
C GLU A 234 -1.78 -5.80 8.76
N ILE A 235 -0.70 -6.18 9.44
CA ILE A 235 0.59 -6.43 8.77
C ILE A 235 0.68 -7.92 8.51
N ALA A 236 0.91 -8.29 7.25
CA ALA A 236 1.05 -9.67 6.82
C ALA A 236 2.28 -9.86 5.91
N GLY A 237 2.78 -11.09 5.87
CA GLY A 237 3.93 -11.48 5.07
C GLY A 237 3.56 -12.04 3.70
N TRP A 238 4.32 -11.71 2.67
CA TRP A 238 4.18 -12.30 1.32
C TRP A 238 5.01 -13.55 1.08
N ARG A 239 5.85 -13.96 2.05
CA ARG A 239 6.83 -15.06 1.87
C ARG A 239 6.18 -16.42 1.61
N TYR A 240 4.94 -16.60 2.06
CA TYR A 240 4.17 -17.85 2.02
C TYR A 240 2.93 -17.64 1.16
N PRO A 241 2.98 -17.91 -0.15
CA PRO A 241 1.90 -17.61 -1.09
C PRO A 241 0.60 -18.35 -0.75
N GLU A 242 0.70 -19.53 -0.14
CA GLU A 242 -0.43 -20.30 0.37
C GLU A 242 -1.22 -19.54 1.44
N GLN A 243 -0.55 -18.76 2.29
CA GLN A 243 -1.21 -17.95 3.31
C GLN A 243 -1.90 -16.72 2.69
N LEU A 244 -1.41 -16.22 1.55
CA LEU A 244 -2.05 -15.07 0.88
C LEU A 244 -3.48 -15.39 0.44
N VAL A 245 -3.75 -16.61 0.00
CA VAL A 245 -5.12 -17.02 -0.38
C VAL A 245 -6.06 -16.94 0.84
N ASN A 246 -5.59 -17.40 2.01
CA ASN A 246 -6.34 -17.31 3.27
C ASN A 246 -6.58 -15.86 3.69
N LEU A 247 -5.55 -15.00 3.57
CA LEU A 247 -5.66 -13.57 3.81
C LEU A 247 -6.73 -12.91 2.93
N PHE A 248 -6.73 -13.24 1.63
CA PHE A 248 -7.72 -12.72 0.70
C PHE A 248 -9.13 -13.19 1.05
N ASP A 249 -9.27 -14.39 1.61
CA ASP A 249 -10.55 -14.93 2.09
C ASP A 249 -11.00 -14.37 3.45
N GLY A 250 -10.22 -13.46 4.04
CA GLY A 250 -10.54 -12.79 5.31
C GLY A 250 -9.98 -13.48 6.55
N GLU A 251 -9.19 -14.55 6.39
CA GLU A 251 -8.43 -15.10 7.50
C GLU A 251 -7.29 -14.15 7.90
N GLN A 252 -6.98 -14.16 9.19
CA GLN A 252 -5.86 -13.41 9.71
C GLN A 252 -4.59 -14.27 9.64
N ILE A 253 -3.57 -13.81 8.92
CA ILE A 253 -2.30 -14.53 8.77
C ILE A 253 -1.12 -13.81 9.41
N GLY A 254 -1.32 -12.55 9.80
CA GLY A 254 -0.31 -11.71 10.43
C GLY A 254 -0.78 -11.11 11.75
N THR A 255 -0.32 -9.88 12.01
CA THR A 255 -0.64 -9.14 13.24
C THR A 255 -1.63 -8.03 12.93
N ARG A 256 -2.77 -8.05 13.63
CA ARG A 256 -3.83 -7.05 13.54
C ARG A 256 -3.66 -5.96 14.60
N PHE A 257 -3.67 -4.71 14.17
CA PHE A 257 -3.50 -3.52 14.99
C PHE A 257 -4.89 -2.95 15.28
N VAL A 258 -5.31 -3.03 16.55
CA VAL A 258 -6.64 -2.63 17.00
C VAL A 258 -6.58 -1.29 17.74
N LEU A 259 -7.63 -0.49 17.57
CA LEU A 259 -7.79 0.84 18.21
C LEU A 259 -8.26 0.73 19.66
#